data_AF-A0A2M9BPQ7-F1
#
_entry.id   AF-A0A2M9BPQ7-F1
#
_cell.length_a   1.000
_cell.length_b   1.000
_cell.length_c   1.000
_cell.angle_alpha   90.00
_cell.angle_beta   90.00
_cell.angle_gamma   90.00
#
_symmetry.space_group_name_H-M   'P 1'
#
loop_
_entity.id
_entity.type
_entity.pdbx_description
1 polymer ?
#
loop_
_entity_poly.entity_id
_entity_poly.type
_entity_poly.pdbx_seq_one_letter_code
_entity_poly.pdbx_strand_id
1 'polypeptide(L)'
;MMTERVIVLASADRPVLGHVRTVPGLRAAEAAGQLWLRGLPATGELPVAVRALPAVATYAADAQERLFPAGHRTPTGRLPALVWQPIAEFVPLELPTAAVPARTVPSYRVRLLPSGRAQAGAALLTTLPQWLAYVETAPEIRLRGLRFAVSSDAEVLVLGTPLPPVAGQEYWLQHGLLLPAGFDLEAPLLAPLLARKLDPAADGVVLFRADGRWEQILATDVVPVTRGAVRLTAEGFAA
;
A
#
# COMPACT_ATOMS: atom_id res chain seq x y z
N MET A 1 -35.92 52.76 3.29
CA MET A 1 -36.35 51.38 2.97
C MET A 1 -35.41 50.42 3.67
N MET A 2 -35.90 49.26 4.12
CA MET A 2 -35.05 48.22 4.70
C MET A 2 -34.21 47.59 3.60
N THR A 3 -32.91 47.52 3.81
CA THR A 3 -31.93 47.14 2.79
C THR A 3 -31.42 45.72 3.00
N GLU A 4 -31.26 45.29 4.25
CA GLU A 4 -30.76 43.95 4.55
C GLU A 4 -31.23 43.42 5.91
N ARG A 5 -31.05 42.12 6.15
CA ARG A 5 -31.20 41.49 7.46
C ARG A 5 -29.83 41.29 8.11
N VAL A 6 -29.79 41.52 9.41
CA VAL A 6 -28.60 41.36 10.26
C VAL A 6 -28.94 40.36 11.36
N ILE A 7 -28.09 39.36 11.54
CA ILE A 7 -28.24 38.33 12.58
C ILE A 7 -27.12 38.48 13.58
N VAL A 8 -27.44 38.36 14.87
CA VAL A 8 -26.49 38.40 15.98
C VAL A 8 -26.47 37.04 16.66
N LEU A 9 -25.29 36.49 16.87
CA LEU A 9 -25.05 35.24 17.59
C LEU A 9 -24.09 35.47 18.76
N ALA A 10 -24.03 34.52 19.70
CA ALA A 10 -23.01 34.52 20.73
C ALA A 10 -21.66 34.10 20.13
N SER A 11 -20.54 34.66 20.61
CA SER A 11 -19.19 34.25 20.16
C SER A 11 -18.91 32.75 20.37
N ALA A 12 -19.54 32.14 21.37
CA ALA A 12 -19.49 30.68 21.60
C ALA A 12 -20.00 29.85 20.41
N ASP A 13 -20.92 30.38 19.61
CA ASP A 13 -21.52 29.70 18.46
C ASP A 13 -20.72 29.87 17.16
N ARG A 14 -19.49 30.41 17.25
CA ARG A 14 -18.58 30.57 16.10
C ARG A 14 -18.42 29.31 15.24
N PRO A 15 -18.32 28.08 15.78
CA PRO A 15 -18.20 26.87 14.96
C PRO A 15 -19.39 26.66 14.00
N VAL A 16 -20.59 27.09 14.39
CA VAL A 16 -21.83 26.93 13.60
C VAL A 16 -21.79 27.78 12.32
N LEU A 17 -21.01 28.87 12.31
CA LEU A 17 -20.80 29.71 11.12
C LEU A 17 -20.17 28.94 9.95
N GLY A 18 -19.51 27.80 10.21
CA GLY A 18 -19.03 26.91 9.17
C GLY A 18 -20.13 26.44 8.21
N HIS A 19 -21.37 26.28 8.68
CA HIS A 19 -22.51 25.83 7.86
C HIS A 19 -22.99 26.88 6.85
N VAL A 20 -22.73 28.17 7.09
CA VAL A 20 -23.17 29.28 6.23
C VAL A 20 -22.02 29.88 5.42
N ARG A 21 -20.83 29.28 5.49
CA ARG A 21 -19.63 29.78 4.82
C ARG A 21 -19.76 29.87 3.29
N THR A 22 -20.54 29.00 2.68
CA THR A 22 -20.75 28.96 1.23
C THR A 22 -21.83 29.92 0.75
N VAL A 23 -22.49 30.65 1.67
CA VAL A 23 -23.56 31.59 1.32
C VAL A 23 -22.94 32.83 0.68
N PRO A 24 -23.26 33.14 -0.58
CA PRO A 24 -22.67 34.27 -1.30
C PRO A 24 -23.10 35.60 -0.68
N GLY A 25 -22.18 36.56 -0.62
CA GLY A 25 -22.43 37.92 -0.13
C GLY A 25 -22.51 38.06 1.40
N LEU A 26 -22.46 36.95 2.15
CA LEU A 26 -22.50 36.96 3.60
C LEU A 26 -21.17 37.49 4.19
N ARG A 27 -21.28 38.44 5.11
CA ARG A 27 -20.15 39.02 5.84
C ARG A 27 -20.34 38.85 7.33
N ALA A 28 -19.25 38.62 8.04
CA ALA A 28 -19.20 38.46 9.47
C ALA A 28 -18.27 39.50 10.11
N ALA A 29 -18.58 39.87 11.36
CA ALA A 29 -17.72 40.65 12.22
C ALA A 29 -17.92 40.22 13.68
N GLU A 30 -16.92 40.42 14.52
CA GLU A 30 -16.98 40.12 15.95
C GLU A 30 -16.75 41.39 16.76
N ALA A 31 -17.60 41.65 17.75
CA ALA A 31 -17.41 42.72 18.71
C ALA A 31 -18.11 42.41 20.03
N ALA A 32 -17.47 42.78 21.14
CA ALA A 32 -18.02 42.66 22.49
C ALA A 32 -18.59 41.26 22.81
N GLY A 33 -17.96 40.19 22.32
CA GLY A 33 -18.40 38.81 22.53
C GLY A 33 -19.62 38.37 21.70
N GLN A 34 -20.01 39.17 20.71
CA GLN A 34 -21.09 38.88 19.77
C GLN A 34 -20.58 38.76 18.33
N LEU A 35 -21.17 37.83 17.59
CA LEU A 35 -20.94 37.63 16.17
C LEU A 35 -22.07 38.29 15.40
N TRP A 36 -21.70 39.16 14.47
CA TRP A 36 -22.63 39.89 13.63
C TRP A 36 -22.54 39.37 12.20
N LEU A 37 -23.67 39.05 11.60
CA LEU A 37 -23.78 38.62 10.21
C LEU A 37 -24.63 39.61 9.42
N ARG A 38 -24.15 40.05 8.26
CA ARG A 38 -24.87 40.94 7.32
C ARG A 38 -24.73 40.47 5.87
N GLY A 39 -25.48 41.09 4.95
CA GLY A 39 -25.53 40.69 3.54
C GLY A 39 -26.68 39.74 3.21
N LEU A 40 -27.67 39.62 4.10
CA LEU A 40 -28.89 38.84 3.88
C LEU A 40 -29.99 39.72 3.28
N PRO A 41 -30.81 39.20 2.34
CA PRO A 41 -31.84 40.01 1.69
C PRO A 41 -32.87 40.50 2.71
N ALA A 42 -33.31 41.77 2.62
CA ALA A 42 -34.28 42.35 3.57
C ALA A 42 -35.62 41.58 3.60
N THR A 43 -36.07 41.06 2.45
CA THR A 43 -37.30 40.31 2.28
C THR A 43 -37.02 38.98 1.56
N GLY A 44 -37.97 38.05 1.62
CA GLY A 44 -37.85 36.72 1.01
C GLY A 44 -37.32 35.64 1.96
N GLU A 45 -37.23 34.42 1.44
CA GLU A 45 -36.76 33.27 2.22
C GLU A 45 -35.24 33.28 2.37
N LEU A 46 -34.78 33.04 3.60
CA LEU A 46 -33.36 32.82 3.87
C LEU A 46 -33.00 31.36 3.57
N PRO A 47 -31.76 31.09 3.12
CA PRO A 47 -31.25 29.73 2.98
C PRO A 47 -31.43 28.93 4.28
N VAL A 48 -31.72 27.63 4.17
CA VAL A 48 -31.96 26.75 5.33
C VAL A 48 -30.83 26.82 6.36
N ALA A 49 -29.58 26.84 5.89
CA ALA A 49 -28.40 26.94 6.74
C ALA A 49 -28.36 28.23 7.59
N VAL A 50 -28.85 29.35 7.05
CA VAL A 50 -28.94 30.63 7.77
C VAL A 50 -30.08 30.60 8.79
N ARG A 51 -31.21 29.95 8.47
CA ARG A 51 -32.34 29.80 9.39
C ARG A 51 -32.04 28.87 10.57
N ALA A 52 -31.10 27.94 10.39
CA ALA A 52 -30.67 27.00 11.42
C ALA A 52 -29.66 27.58 12.43
N LEU A 53 -29.23 28.83 12.23
CA LEU A 53 -28.28 29.49 13.13
C LEU A 53 -28.94 29.81 14.48
N PRO A 54 -28.24 29.60 15.62
CA PRO A 54 -28.71 29.97 16.96
C PRO A 54 -28.64 31.50 17.15
N ALA A 55 -29.53 32.23 16.48
CA ALA A 55 -29.58 33.68 16.55
C ALA A 55 -30.03 34.14 17.94
N VAL A 56 -29.20 34.96 18.60
CA VAL A 56 -29.57 35.71 19.80
C VAL A 56 -30.55 36.82 19.44
N ALA A 57 -30.34 37.48 18.30
CA ALA A 57 -31.24 38.51 17.80
C ALA A 57 -31.20 38.57 16.26
N THR A 58 -32.31 38.99 15.66
CA THR A 58 -32.42 39.28 14.23
C THR A 58 -32.99 40.68 14.04
N TYR A 59 -32.31 41.47 13.23
CA TYR A 59 -32.67 42.84 12.89
C TYR A 59 -32.84 42.99 11.37
N ALA A 60 -33.66 43.95 10.97
CA ALA A 60 -33.60 44.54 9.65
C ALA A 60 -32.83 45.86 9.74
N ALA A 61 -31.88 46.08 8.83
CA ALA A 61 -31.12 47.31 8.71
C ALA A 61 -31.64 48.15 7.53
N ASP A 62 -31.63 49.47 7.68
CA ASP A 62 -31.88 50.40 6.58
C ASP A 62 -30.59 51.02 6.03
N ALA A 63 -30.72 51.90 5.03
CA ALA A 63 -29.59 52.60 4.41
C ALA A 63 -28.81 53.52 5.38
N GLN A 64 -29.38 53.85 6.55
CA GLN A 64 -28.73 54.62 7.61
C GLN A 64 -28.13 53.71 8.70
N GLU A 65 -28.16 52.39 8.48
CA GLU A 65 -27.73 51.34 9.39
C GLU A 65 -28.49 51.32 10.73
N ARG A 66 -29.74 51.81 10.74
CA ARG A 66 -30.62 51.69 11.91
C ARG A 66 -31.15 50.26 12.00
N LEU A 67 -31.11 49.68 13.20
CA LEU A 67 -31.51 48.31 13.46
C LEU A 67 -32.95 48.28 13.97
N PHE A 68 -33.81 47.56 13.25
CA PHE A 68 -35.20 47.33 13.60
C PHE A 68 -35.38 45.87 13.97
N PRO A 69 -35.87 45.52 15.18
CA PRO A 69 -36.15 44.14 15.54
C PRO A 69 -37.13 43.50 14.54
N ALA A 70 -37.00 42.20 14.32
CA ALA A 70 -37.89 41.45 13.43
C ALA A 70 -39.37 41.71 13.74
N GLY A 71 -40.13 42.21 12.76
CA GLY A 71 -41.56 42.52 12.89
C GLY A 71 -41.89 43.90 13.48
N HIS A 72 -40.90 44.68 13.92
CA HIS A 72 -41.10 46.02 14.50
C HIS A 72 -40.74 47.14 13.53
N ARG A 73 -41.44 48.29 13.64
CA ARG A 73 -41.22 49.50 12.83
C ARG A 73 -40.36 50.56 13.51
N THR A 74 -40.04 50.37 14.78
CA THR A 74 -39.22 51.27 15.59
C THR A 74 -37.79 50.77 15.69
N PRO A 75 -36.78 51.63 15.46
CA PRO A 75 -35.39 51.24 15.59
C PRO A 75 -35.01 51.12 17.07
N THR A 76 -34.27 50.07 17.42
CA THR A 76 -33.76 49.85 18.79
C THR A 76 -32.29 50.24 18.94
N GLY A 77 -31.61 50.57 17.83
CA GLY A 77 -30.23 50.98 17.84
C GLY A 77 -29.69 51.24 16.44
N ARG A 78 -28.37 51.39 16.33
CA ARG A 78 -27.65 51.52 15.07
C ARG A 78 -26.60 50.41 14.99
N LEU A 79 -26.34 49.91 13.78
CA LEU A 79 -25.28 48.94 13.55
C LEU A 79 -23.94 49.56 14.00
N PRO A 80 -23.19 48.87 14.86
CA PRO A 80 -21.88 49.36 15.26
C PRO A 80 -20.92 49.41 14.06
N ALA A 81 -19.95 50.31 14.10
CA ALA A 81 -18.88 50.36 13.11
C ALA A 81 -17.93 49.17 13.34
N LEU A 82 -18.15 48.09 12.60
CA LEU A 82 -17.40 46.84 12.72
C LEU A 82 -16.48 46.60 11.52
N VAL A 83 -15.43 45.80 11.74
CA VAL A 83 -14.55 45.31 10.67
C VAL A 83 -15.20 44.09 10.03
N TRP A 84 -15.88 44.32 8.91
CA TRP A 84 -16.59 43.27 8.18
C TRP A 84 -15.64 42.48 7.28
N GLN A 85 -15.71 41.16 7.40
CA GLN A 85 -14.96 40.22 6.55
C GLN A 85 -15.93 39.28 5.82
N PRO A 86 -15.60 38.84 4.60
CA PRO A 86 -16.32 37.73 3.96
C PRO A 86 -16.37 36.51 4.88
N ILE A 87 -17.52 35.82 4.95
CA ILE A 87 -17.70 34.68 5.87
C ILE A 87 -16.64 33.57 5.66
N ALA A 88 -16.17 33.40 4.42
CA ALA A 88 -15.13 32.44 4.06
C ALA A 88 -13.74 32.78 4.61
N GLU A 89 -13.46 34.06 4.86
CA GLU A 89 -12.23 34.54 5.48
C GLU A 89 -12.36 34.55 7.00
N PHE A 90 -13.55 34.90 7.53
CA PHE A 90 -13.83 34.92 8.96
C PHE A 90 -13.80 33.52 9.60
N VAL A 91 -14.15 32.48 8.82
CA VAL A 91 -14.11 31.06 9.20
C VAL A 91 -13.25 30.27 8.19
N PRO A 92 -11.91 30.27 8.33
CA PRO A 92 -11.02 29.60 7.39
C PRO A 92 -11.21 28.07 7.38
N LEU A 93 -10.88 27.41 6.25
CA LEU A 93 -10.86 25.94 6.18
C LEU A 93 -9.46 25.50 6.51
N GLU A 94 -9.28 24.80 7.62
CA GLU A 94 -8.09 24.00 7.81
C GLU A 94 -8.37 22.62 7.22
N LEU A 95 -7.75 22.33 6.07
CA LEU A 95 -7.71 20.96 5.59
C LEU A 95 -6.83 20.17 6.56
N PRO A 96 -7.31 19.02 7.09
CA PRO A 96 -6.42 18.15 7.83
C PRO A 96 -5.25 17.81 6.93
N THR A 97 -4.02 18.08 7.39
CA THR A 97 -2.83 17.67 6.65
C THR A 97 -2.91 16.17 6.49
N ALA A 98 -2.92 15.69 5.25
CA ALA A 98 -2.93 14.26 4.94
C ALA A 98 -1.57 13.65 5.34
N ALA A 99 -1.34 13.51 6.64
CA ALA A 99 -0.32 12.62 7.17
C ALA A 99 -0.89 11.20 7.04
N VAL A 100 -0.84 10.63 5.83
CA VAL A 100 -0.72 9.18 5.74
C VAL A 100 0.67 8.92 6.30
N PRO A 101 0.83 8.37 7.52
CA PRO A 101 2.15 7.92 7.92
C PRO A 101 2.57 6.94 6.84
N ALA A 102 3.79 7.03 6.34
CA ALA A 102 4.40 5.93 5.62
C ALA A 102 4.35 4.72 6.55
N ARG A 103 3.25 3.98 6.50
CA ARG A 103 3.07 2.72 7.20
C ARG A 103 4.07 1.83 6.51
N THR A 104 5.24 1.70 7.12
CA THR A 104 6.21 0.68 6.74
C THR A 104 5.41 -0.62 6.78
N VAL A 105 5.10 -1.17 5.60
CA VAL A 105 4.36 -2.42 5.51
C VAL A 105 5.21 -3.42 6.28
N PRO A 106 4.67 -4.06 7.35
CA PRO A 106 5.46 -4.99 8.13
C PRO A 106 6.03 -6.06 7.20
N SER A 107 7.34 -6.28 7.25
CA SER A 107 7.97 -7.32 6.45
C SER A 107 7.50 -8.68 6.95
N TYR A 108 6.99 -9.51 6.04
CA TYR A 108 6.62 -10.87 6.36
C TYR A 108 7.83 -11.78 6.18
N ARG A 109 8.24 -12.45 7.26
CA ARG A 109 9.33 -13.42 7.24
C ARG A 109 8.77 -14.79 6.89
N VAL A 110 8.95 -15.17 5.63
CA VAL A 110 8.60 -16.50 5.11
C VAL A 110 9.38 -17.58 5.85
N ARG A 111 8.70 -18.67 6.21
CA ARG A 111 9.32 -19.83 6.84
C ARG A 111 9.05 -21.11 6.05
N LEU A 112 10.08 -21.95 6.00
CA LEU A 112 9.96 -23.35 5.59
C LEU A 112 9.70 -24.18 6.85
N LEU A 113 8.67 -25.02 6.79
CA LEU A 113 8.26 -25.90 7.87
C LEU A 113 8.43 -27.36 7.43
N PRO A 114 8.81 -28.27 8.34
CA PRO A 114 8.75 -29.70 8.06
C PRO A 114 7.34 -30.12 7.64
N SER A 115 7.25 -30.91 6.59
CA SER A 115 6.00 -31.36 6.00
C SER A 115 5.99 -32.88 5.86
N GLY A 116 4.90 -33.51 6.29
CA GLY A 116 4.66 -34.95 6.09
C GLY A 116 4.08 -35.28 4.72
N ARG A 117 3.90 -34.30 3.84
CA ARG A 117 3.32 -34.50 2.51
C ARG A 117 4.38 -35.05 1.56
N ALA A 118 4.12 -36.24 1.01
CA ALA A 118 4.95 -36.78 -0.05
C ALA A 118 4.79 -35.93 -1.33
N GLN A 119 5.92 -35.41 -1.82
CA GLN A 119 6.04 -34.67 -3.08
C GLN A 119 7.02 -35.44 -3.97
N ALA A 120 6.79 -35.46 -5.28
CA ALA A 120 7.72 -36.09 -6.21
C ALA A 120 9.00 -35.25 -6.33
N GLY A 121 10.16 -35.88 -6.17
CA GLY A 121 11.44 -35.25 -6.40
C GLY A 121 11.59 -34.82 -7.86
N ALA A 122 11.96 -33.57 -8.08
CA ALA A 122 12.18 -32.94 -9.38
C ALA A 122 13.64 -32.53 -9.61
N ALA A 123 14.40 -32.35 -8.52
CA ALA A 123 15.83 -32.05 -8.59
C ALA A 123 16.61 -32.74 -7.45
N LEU A 124 17.91 -32.91 -7.66
CA LEU A 124 18.85 -33.43 -6.67
C LEU A 124 20.02 -32.46 -6.56
N LEU A 125 20.32 -32.03 -5.34
CA LEU A 125 21.53 -31.28 -5.03
C LEU A 125 22.58 -32.23 -4.46
N THR A 126 23.72 -32.32 -5.12
CA THR A 126 24.84 -33.19 -4.76
C THR A 126 26.17 -32.43 -4.91
N THR A 127 27.30 -33.11 -4.78
CA THR A 127 28.63 -32.51 -4.96
C THR A 127 29.22 -32.90 -6.32
N LEU A 128 30.08 -32.04 -6.87
CA LEU A 128 30.74 -32.28 -8.16
C LEU A 128 31.53 -33.60 -8.22
N PRO A 129 32.29 -34.01 -7.18
CA PRO A 129 32.99 -35.29 -7.19
C PRO A 129 32.04 -36.49 -7.25
N GLN A 130 30.94 -36.46 -6.47
CA GLN A 130 29.94 -37.52 -6.46
C GLN A 130 29.21 -37.60 -7.81
N TRP A 131 28.89 -36.44 -8.37
CA TRP A 131 28.23 -36.34 -9.66
C TRP A 131 29.10 -36.89 -10.79
N LEU A 132 30.37 -36.52 -10.83
CA LEU A 132 31.33 -37.02 -11.81
C LEU A 132 31.45 -38.55 -11.74
N ALA A 133 31.63 -39.12 -10.53
CA ALA A 133 31.74 -40.56 -10.34
C ALA A 133 30.52 -41.33 -10.85
N TYR A 134 29.32 -40.78 -10.67
CA TYR A 134 28.09 -41.36 -11.21
C TYR A 134 28.04 -41.27 -12.75
N VAL A 135 28.29 -40.09 -13.32
CA VAL A 135 28.18 -39.84 -14.77
C VAL A 135 29.13 -40.71 -15.59
N GLU A 136 30.31 -41.03 -15.05
CA GLU A 136 31.28 -41.93 -15.70
C GLU A 136 30.67 -43.32 -15.96
N THR A 137 29.99 -43.87 -14.96
CA THR A 137 29.50 -45.26 -14.98
C THR A 137 28.03 -45.39 -15.41
N ALA A 138 27.26 -44.30 -15.37
CA ALA A 138 25.83 -44.31 -15.66
C ALA A 138 25.52 -44.61 -17.15
N PRO A 139 24.52 -45.45 -17.46
CA PRO A 139 24.05 -45.65 -18.83
C PRO A 139 23.61 -44.33 -19.48
N GLU A 140 23.97 -44.11 -20.75
CA GLU A 140 23.67 -42.85 -21.46
C GLU A 140 22.17 -42.51 -21.48
N ILE A 141 21.32 -43.53 -21.57
CA ILE A 141 19.86 -43.35 -21.54
C ILE A 141 19.37 -42.67 -20.24
N ARG A 142 20.05 -42.88 -19.11
CA ARG A 142 19.71 -42.20 -17.85
C ARG A 142 20.16 -40.75 -17.82
N LEU A 143 21.15 -40.37 -18.64
CA LEU A 143 21.70 -39.01 -18.70
C LEU A 143 20.91 -38.11 -19.65
N ARG A 144 20.35 -38.66 -20.73
CA ARG A 144 19.66 -37.87 -21.79
C ARG A 144 18.49 -37.01 -21.29
N GLY A 145 17.82 -37.43 -20.22
CA GLY A 145 16.70 -36.71 -19.62
C GLY A 145 17.11 -35.69 -18.54
N LEU A 146 18.40 -35.59 -18.23
CA LEU A 146 18.90 -34.80 -17.13
C LEU A 146 19.58 -33.53 -17.63
N ARG A 147 19.48 -32.49 -16.81
CA ARG A 147 20.22 -31.23 -16.94
C ARG A 147 20.92 -30.93 -15.63
N PHE A 148 21.97 -30.14 -15.66
CA PHE A 148 22.69 -29.77 -14.45
C PHE A 148 23.21 -28.34 -14.49
N ALA A 149 23.41 -27.78 -13.31
CA ALA A 149 24.13 -26.54 -13.07
C ALA A 149 25.11 -26.77 -11.91
N VAL A 150 26.22 -26.02 -11.89
CA VAL A 150 27.25 -26.14 -10.85
C VAL A 150 27.49 -24.78 -10.22
N SER A 151 27.44 -24.71 -8.90
CA SER A 151 27.73 -23.49 -8.14
C SER A 151 29.24 -23.27 -8.00
N SER A 152 29.65 -22.07 -7.60
CA SER A 152 31.05 -21.76 -7.28
C SER A 152 31.63 -22.61 -6.15
N ASP A 153 30.77 -23.19 -5.31
CA ASP A 153 31.16 -24.04 -4.18
C ASP A 153 31.24 -25.53 -4.57
N ALA A 154 31.23 -25.83 -5.88
CA ALA A 154 31.23 -27.18 -6.44
C ALA A 154 30.02 -28.05 -6.02
N GLU A 155 28.89 -27.41 -5.68
CA GLU A 155 27.61 -28.08 -5.56
C GLU A 155 26.97 -28.21 -6.94
N VAL A 156 26.34 -29.36 -7.20
CA VAL A 156 25.69 -29.67 -8.48
C VAL A 156 24.20 -29.81 -8.25
N LEU A 157 23.42 -28.96 -8.91
CA LEU A 157 21.99 -29.14 -9.02
C LEU A 157 21.69 -29.95 -10.28
N VAL A 158 21.11 -31.14 -10.12
CA VAL A 158 20.65 -32.00 -11.21
C VAL A 158 19.14 -31.89 -11.32
N LEU A 159 18.64 -31.63 -12.52
CA LEU A 159 17.23 -31.44 -12.85
C LEU A 159 16.79 -32.52 -13.84
N GLY A 160 15.62 -33.11 -13.60
CA GLY A 160 15.00 -34.05 -14.54
C GLY A 160 14.47 -35.32 -13.86
N THR A 161 13.92 -36.22 -14.67
CA THR A 161 13.34 -37.48 -14.19
C THR A 161 13.78 -38.64 -15.08
N PRO A 162 14.07 -39.84 -14.51
CA PRO A 162 14.18 -40.12 -13.08
C PRO A 162 15.42 -39.47 -12.45
N LEU A 163 15.36 -39.13 -11.16
CA LEU A 163 16.52 -38.62 -10.45
C LEU A 163 17.61 -39.70 -10.31
N PRO A 164 18.88 -39.32 -10.43
CA PRO A 164 19.98 -40.27 -10.33
C PRO A 164 20.13 -40.76 -8.87
N PRO A 165 20.46 -42.04 -8.64
CA PRO A 165 20.63 -42.61 -7.31
C PRO A 165 21.98 -42.21 -6.70
N VAL A 166 22.18 -40.92 -6.48
CA VAL A 166 23.41 -40.34 -5.93
C VAL A 166 23.08 -39.73 -4.56
N ALA A 167 24.02 -39.79 -3.62
CA ALA A 167 23.87 -39.14 -2.33
C ALA A 167 23.69 -37.62 -2.52
N GLY A 168 22.66 -37.06 -1.90
CA GLY A 168 22.34 -35.65 -2.02
C GLY A 168 21.01 -35.31 -1.36
N GLN A 169 20.66 -34.04 -1.42
CA GLN A 169 19.37 -33.53 -0.96
C GLN A 169 18.41 -33.49 -2.15
N GLU A 170 17.29 -34.21 -2.04
CA GLU A 170 16.22 -34.12 -3.03
C GLU A 170 15.39 -32.86 -2.85
N TYR A 171 14.87 -32.35 -3.96
CA TYR A 171 14.07 -31.15 -4.06
C TYR A 171 12.82 -31.42 -4.90
N TRP A 172 11.70 -30.84 -4.49
CA TRP A 172 10.46 -30.86 -5.26
C TRP A 172 10.18 -29.48 -5.85
N LEU A 173 9.53 -29.45 -7.01
CA LEU A 173 9.31 -28.23 -7.77
C LEU A 173 7.87 -27.74 -7.62
N GLN A 174 7.71 -26.46 -7.30
CA GLN A 174 6.41 -25.81 -7.26
C GLN A 174 6.53 -24.35 -7.72
N HIS A 175 5.81 -23.97 -8.77
CA HIS A 175 5.81 -22.59 -9.32
C HIS A 175 7.22 -22.04 -9.62
N GLY A 176 8.15 -22.87 -10.09
CA GLY A 176 9.55 -22.46 -10.33
C GLY A 176 10.42 -22.42 -9.07
N LEU A 177 9.87 -22.74 -7.90
CA LEU A 177 10.61 -22.86 -6.65
C LEU A 177 10.98 -24.32 -6.40
N LEU A 178 12.26 -24.56 -6.13
CA LEU A 178 12.79 -25.84 -5.67
C LEU A 178 12.87 -25.81 -4.14
N LEU A 179 12.02 -26.62 -3.51
CA LEU A 179 11.92 -26.73 -2.07
C LEU A 179 12.53 -28.06 -1.60
N PRO A 180 13.28 -28.10 -0.48
CA PRO A 180 13.86 -29.34 0.01
C PRO A 180 12.77 -30.38 0.29
N ALA A 181 12.98 -31.63 -0.11
CA ALA A 181 12.09 -32.73 0.22
C ALA A 181 11.91 -32.83 1.75
N GLY A 182 10.66 -33.00 2.19
CA GLY A 182 10.30 -32.97 3.61
C GLY A 182 10.05 -31.57 4.18
N PHE A 183 10.16 -30.51 3.38
CA PHE A 183 9.80 -29.13 3.75
C PHE A 183 8.74 -28.55 2.81
N ASP A 184 7.95 -27.63 3.35
CA ASP A 184 6.96 -26.84 2.61
C ASP A 184 6.88 -25.41 3.17
N LEU A 185 6.28 -24.51 2.41
CA LEU A 185 6.00 -23.15 2.88
C LEU A 185 4.89 -23.18 3.94
N GLU A 186 4.97 -22.26 4.91
CA GLU A 186 3.97 -22.15 5.98
C GLU A 186 2.54 -21.87 5.48
N ALA A 187 2.39 -21.35 4.27
CA ALA A 187 1.10 -21.18 3.60
C ALA A 187 1.23 -21.42 2.08
N PRO A 188 0.31 -22.19 1.45
CA PRO A 188 0.37 -22.50 0.02
C PRO A 188 0.34 -21.27 -0.90
N LEU A 189 -0.30 -20.18 -0.48
CA LEU A 189 -0.38 -18.92 -1.24
C LEU A 189 1.00 -18.25 -1.39
N LEU A 190 1.97 -18.56 -0.54
CA LEU A 190 3.31 -17.97 -0.60
C LEU A 190 4.09 -18.42 -1.82
N ALA A 191 3.88 -19.66 -2.32
CA ALA A 191 4.60 -20.17 -3.48
C ALA A 191 4.45 -19.28 -4.72
N PRO A 192 3.24 -18.97 -5.22
CA PRO A 192 3.09 -18.10 -6.39
C PRO A 192 3.51 -16.65 -6.13
N LEU A 193 3.43 -16.16 -4.89
CA LEU A 193 3.90 -14.81 -4.54
C LEU A 193 5.42 -14.71 -4.55
N LEU A 194 6.10 -15.72 -4.02
CA LEU A 194 7.56 -15.81 -3.99
C LEU A 194 8.13 -16.02 -5.38
N ALA A 195 7.52 -16.89 -6.19
CA ALA A 195 7.91 -17.09 -7.58
C ALA A 195 7.93 -15.76 -8.34
N ARG A 196 6.84 -14.99 -8.28
CA ARG A 196 6.76 -13.67 -8.93
C ARG A 196 7.74 -12.64 -8.38
N LYS A 197 8.09 -12.73 -7.10
CA LYS A 197 8.97 -11.76 -6.44
C LYS A 197 10.44 -12.05 -6.69
N LEU A 198 10.82 -13.32 -6.68
CA LEU A 198 12.21 -13.78 -6.75
C LEU A 198 12.66 -14.06 -8.18
N ASP A 199 11.73 -14.50 -9.04
CA ASP A 199 11.96 -14.68 -10.47
C ASP A 199 10.81 -14.02 -11.27
N PRO A 200 10.81 -12.68 -11.41
CA PRO A 200 9.76 -11.95 -12.12
C PRO A 200 9.75 -12.23 -13.63
N ALA A 201 10.89 -12.64 -14.20
CA ALA A 201 11.02 -12.97 -15.62
C ALA A 201 10.58 -14.40 -15.93
N ALA A 202 10.48 -15.26 -14.91
CA ALA A 202 10.23 -16.69 -15.05
C ALA A 202 11.25 -17.36 -15.98
N ASP A 203 12.51 -16.92 -15.90
CA ASP A 203 13.61 -17.34 -16.76
C ASP A 203 14.57 -18.32 -16.05
N GLY A 204 14.21 -18.78 -14.85
CA GLY A 204 15.00 -19.74 -14.10
C GLY A 204 14.20 -20.55 -13.10
N VAL A 205 14.93 -21.06 -12.10
CA VAL A 205 14.38 -21.71 -10.92
C VAL A 205 15.01 -21.12 -9.68
N VAL A 206 14.26 -21.07 -8.59
CA VAL A 206 14.73 -20.55 -7.31
C VAL A 206 14.94 -21.70 -6.35
N LEU A 207 16.18 -21.97 -5.96
CA LEU A 207 16.53 -23.02 -5.01
C LEU A 207 16.50 -22.49 -3.58
N PHE A 208 15.66 -23.09 -2.73
CA PHE A 208 15.62 -22.78 -1.30
C PHE A 208 16.43 -23.78 -0.49
N ARG A 209 17.24 -23.32 0.45
CA ARG A 209 17.92 -24.17 1.43
C ARG A 209 17.05 -24.33 2.68
N ALA A 210 17.27 -25.40 3.43
CA ALA A 210 16.52 -25.66 4.66
C ALA A 210 16.74 -24.58 5.74
N ASP A 211 17.86 -23.84 5.67
CA ASP A 211 18.17 -22.70 6.53
C ASP A 211 17.46 -21.39 6.12
N GLY A 212 16.70 -21.41 5.02
CA GLY A 212 15.96 -20.26 4.50
C GLY A 212 16.77 -19.37 3.53
N ARG A 213 18.03 -19.71 3.23
CA ARG A 213 18.75 -19.08 2.11
C ARG A 213 18.12 -19.50 0.79
N TRP A 214 18.24 -18.65 -0.21
CA TRP A 214 17.77 -18.96 -1.55
C TRP A 214 18.76 -18.44 -2.60
N GLU A 215 18.75 -19.06 -3.76
CA GLU A 215 19.52 -18.66 -4.93
C GLU A 215 18.68 -18.82 -6.19
N GLN A 216 18.87 -17.93 -7.16
CA GLN A 216 18.25 -18.03 -8.48
C GLN A 216 19.24 -18.69 -9.43
N ILE A 217 18.76 -19.66 -10.18
CA ILE A 217 19.52 -20.40 -11.18
C ILE A 217 18.83 -20.14 -12.52
N LEU A 218 19.50 -19.42 -13.41
CA LEU A 218 18.94 -19.08 -14.71
C LEU A 218 18.92 -20.31 -15.61
N ALA A 219 17.94 -20.39 -16.51
CA ALA A 219 17.85 -21.49 -17.47
C ALA A 219 19.07 -21.56 -18.40
N THR A 220 19.78 -20.44 -18.59
CA THR A 220 21.04 -20.38 -19.37
C THR A 220 22.20 -21.09 -18.69
N ASP A 221 22.18 -21.19 -17.36
CA ASP A 221 23.24 -21.84 -16.57
C ASP A 221 23.00 -23.34 -16.42
N VAL A 222 21.85 -23.82 -16.89
CA VAL A 222 21.42 -25.22 -16.83
C VAL A 222 21.69 -25.90 -18.18
N VAL A 223 22.69 -26.77 -18.20
CA VAL A 223 23.14 -27.46 -19.42
C VAL A 223 22.68 -28.94 -19.45
N PRO A 224 22.45 -29.52 -20.63
CA PRO A 224 22.18 -30.96 -20.76
C PRO A 224 23.33 -31.82 -20.22
N VAL A 225 23.02 -32.93 -19.56
CA VAL A 225 24.03 -33.83 -19.01
C VAL A 225 24.67 -34.64 -20.13
N THR A 226 25.96 -34.40 -20.36
CA THR A 226 26.83 -35.27 -21.16
C THR A 226 28.11 -35.54 -20.39
N ARG A 227 28.77 -36.68 -20.64
CA ARG A 227 30.06 -36.99 -20.00
C ARG A 227 31.10 -35.90 -20.26
N GLY A 228 31.16 -35.40 -21.50
CA GLY A 228 32.06 -34.32 -21.88
C GLY A 228 31.79 -33.03 -21.11
N ALA A 229 30.53 -32.60 -21.03
CA ALA A 229 30.16 -31.39 -20.29
C ALA A 229 30.56 -31.49 -18.81
N VAL A 230 30.26 -32.60 -18.15
CA VAL A 230 30.58 -32.79 -16.72
C VAL A 230 32.09 -32.82 -16.47
N ARG A 231 32.87 -33.44 -17.36
CA ARG A 231 34.34 -33.43 -17.27
C ARG A 231 34.94 -32.04 -17.45
N LEU A 232 34.50 -31.31 -18.49
CA LEU A 232 34.95 -29.94 -18.74
C LEU A 232 34.64 -29.02 -17.56
N THR A 233 33.45 -29.17 -16.95
CA THR A 233 33.11 -28.45 -15.74
C THR A 233 34.04 -28.84 -14.58
N ALA A 234 34.30 -30.13 -14.36
CA ALA A 234 35.20 -30.58 -13.28
C ALA A 234 36.63 -30.06 -13.44
N GLU A 235 37.16 -30.01 -14.67
CA GLU A 235 38.48 -29.44 -14.96
C GLU A 235 38.56 -27.95 -14.61
N GLY A 236 37.49 -27.18 -14.88
CA GLY A 236 37.41 -25.76 -14.54
C GLY A 236 37.41 -25.45 -13.04
N PHE A 237 37.06 -26.41 -12.19
CA PHE A 237 37.07 -26.27 -10.73
C PHE A 237 38.33 -26.86 -10.07
N ALA A 238 39.16 -27.57 -10.83
CA ALA A 238 40.43 -28.14 -10.36
C ALA A 238 41.63 -27.20 -10.60
N ALA A 239 41.43 -26.09 -11.32
CA ALA A 239 42.41 -25.04 -11.60
C ALA A 239 42.39 -23.94 -10.55
#